data_AF-A0A0J8C737-F1
#
_entry.id   AF-A0A0J8C737-F1
#
_cell.length_a   1.000
_cell.length_b   1.000
_cell.length_c   1.000
_cell.angle_alpha   90.00
_cell.angle_beta   90.00
_cell.angle_gamma   90.00
#
_symmetry.space_group_name_H-M   'P 1'
#
loop_
_entity.id
_entity.type
_entity.pdbx_description
1 polymer ?
#
loop_
_entity_poly.entity_id
_entity_poly.type
_entity_poly.pdbx_seq_one_letter_code
_entity_poly.pdbx_strand_id
1 'polypeptide(L)'
;MSRGDVSEVPRVTELLGRALQGVPMPSGPGADAVFARAARVRWRRRRAVTGTAAAVALVGLVGTGTLPWNGPERSGAARSAPASGAERLARLLPPGIGEIREVGNVVGEGPYDGLYAVHKDGGVGYLNVQVLPSRREDWPVAADEGCSSDVPGTSAACVSETLPNGDERESTESTRESRGDGTTSRPWRSVRLFTKGYAVMIRAGSGFAGRWGLGPGLDAPPLTAEQLRDVVTAPELLP
;
A
#
# COMPACT_ATOMS: atom_id res chain seq x y z
N MET A 1 16.99 -49.87 -8.01
CA MET A 1 16.18 -48.83 -7.33
C MET A 1 17.06 -47.62 -7.14
N SER A 2 16.83 -46.56 -7.93
CA SER A 2 17.64 -45.34 -7.97
C SER A 2 17.47 -44.48 -6.71
N ARG A 3 18.60 -43.98 -6.18
CA ARG A 3 18.64 -42.89 -5.19
C ARG A 3 18.95 -41.59 -5.93
N GLY A 4 18.10 -40.59 -5.74
CA GLY A 4 18.21 -39.25 -6.32
C GLY A 4 19.30 -38.41 -5.69
N ASP A 5 19.96 -37.69 -6.58
CA ASP A 5 21.04 -36.71 -6.50
C ASP A 5 21.00 -35.72 -5.33
N VAL A 6 22.15 -35.55 -4.67
CA VAL A 6 22.48 -34.46 -3.74
C VAL A 6 23.51 -33.58 -4.45
N SER A 7 23.08 -32.72 -5.37
CA SER A 7 24.03 -31.85 -6.11
C SER A 7 23.48 -30.48 -6.56
N GLU A 8 22.33 -30.03 -6.07
CA GLU A 8 21.69 -28.80 -6.58
C GLU A 8 22.08 -27.51 -5.82
N VAL A 9 22.40 -27.60 -4.53
CA VAL A 9 22.71 -26.45 -3.66
C VAL A 9 24.01 -25.68 -4.03
N PRO A 10 25.14 -26.32 -4.37
CA PRO A 10 26.38 -25.57 -4.64
C PRO A 10 26.32 -24.75 -5.95
N ARG A 11 25.48 -25.14 -6.91
CA ARG A 11 25.35 -24.42 -8.20
C ARG A 11 24.67 -23.06 -8.06
N VAL A 12 23.68 -22.93 -7.18
CA VAL A 12 22.95 -21.66 -6.99
C VAL A 12 23.85 -20.59 -6.38
N THR A 13 24.70 -20.97 -5.42
CA THR A 13 25.68 -20.06 -4.81
C THR A 13 26.78 -19.61 -5.76
N GLU A 14 27.22 -20.48 -6.67
CA GLU A 14 28.24 -20.11 -7.66
C GLU A 14 27.64 -19.20 -8.76
N LEU A 15 26.39 -19.45 -9.16
CA LEU A 15 25.67 -18.61 -10.11
C LEU A 15 25.35 -17.22 -9.53
N LEU A 16 24.96 -17.14 -8.26
CA LEU A 16 24.79 -15.87 -7.55
C LEU A 16 26.14 -15.14 -7.37
N GLY A 17 27.21 -15.87 -7.10
CA GLY A 17 28.57 -15.31 -6.99
C GLY A 17 29.04 -14.66 -8.28
N ARG A 18 28.75 -15.26 -9.44
CA ARG A 18 29.09 -14.67 -10.75
C ARG A 18 28.18 -13.51 -11.16
N ALA A 19 26.89 -13.56 -10.81
CA ALA A 19 25.95 -12.47 -11.11
C ALA A 19 26.29 -11.16 -10.37
N LEU A 20 26.97 -11.25 -9.21
CA LEU A 20 27.33 -10.10 -8.38
C LEU A 20 28.67 -9.44 -8.76
N GLN A 21 29.51 -10.08 -9.58
CA GLN A 21 30.84 -9.56 -9.94
C GLN A 21 30.82 -8.33 -10.86
N GLY A 22 29.66 -7.96 -11.41
CA GLY A 22 29.52 -6.82 -12.33
C GLY A 22 28.69 -5.65 -11.81
N VAL A 23 28.18 -5.71 -10.57
CA VAL A 23 27.30 -4.67 -10.02
C VAL A 23 28.13 -3.64 -9.25
N PRO A 24 28.30 -2.40 -9.76
CA PRO A 24 28.98 -1.36 -9.00
C PRO A 24 28.19 -1.03 -7.73
N MET A 25 28.80 -1.27 -6.57
CA MET A 25 28.21 -0.89 -5.28
C MET A 25 28.17 0.63 -5.16
N PRO A 26 27.01 1.23 -4.81
CA PRO A 26 26.92 2.67 -4.60
C PRO A 26 27.77 3.05 -3.39
N SER A 27 28.91 3.68 -3.65
CA SER A 27 29.81 4.21 -2.63
C SER A 27 29.51 5.69 -2.44
N GLY A 28 28.99 6.02 -1.27
CA GLY A 28 28.68 7.39 -0.88
C GLY A 28 28.28 7.44 0.59
N PRO A 29 28.49 8.58 1.28
CA PRO A 29 28.32 8.69 2.73
C PRO A 29 26.92 8.35 3.26
N GLY A 30 25.90 8.35 2.39
CA GLY A 30 24.54 7.90 2.72
C GLY A 30 24.33 6.38 2.64
N ALA A 31 25.06 5.66 1.78
CA ALA A 31 24.92 4.21 1.62
C ALA A 31 25.49 3.48 2.85
N ASP A 32 26.66 3.91 3.32
CA ASP A 32 27.32 3.33 4.50
C ASP A 32 26.46 3.46 5.77
N ALA A 33 25.72 4.56 5.91
CA ALA A 33 24.81 4.77 7.04
C ALA A 33 23.60 3.82 7.01
N VAL A 34 23.06 3.54 5.82
CA VAL A 34 21.93 2.62 5.63
C VAL A 34 22.38 1.18 5.88
N PHE A 35 23.53 0.77 5.35
CA PHE A 35 24.09 -0.57 5.60
C PHE A 35 24.56 -0.75 7.05
N ALA A 36 25.11 0.27 7.69
CA ALA A 36 25.48 0.22 9.12
C ALA A 36 24.24 0.16 10.04
N ARG A 37 23.13 0.80 9.66
CA ARG A 37 21.86 0.70 10.40
C ARG A 37 21.25 -0.69 10.24
N ALA A 38 21.28 -1.27 9.04
CA ALA A 38 20.85 -2.65 8.79
C ALA A 38 21.72 -3.67 9.55
N ALA A 39 23.04 -3.48 9.60
CA ALA A 39 23.96 -4.33 10.35
C ALA A 39 23.72 -4.27 11.87
N ARG A 40 23.46 -3.08 12.43
CA ARG A 40 23.11 -2.91 13.85
C ARG A 40 21.78 -3.57 14.22
N VAL A 41 20.78 -3.52 13.36
CA VAL A 41 19.50 -4.24 13.56
C VAL A 41 19.72 -5.75 13.57
N ARG A 42 20.57 -6.27 12.66
CA ARG A 42 20.91 -7.70 12.60
C ARG A 42 21.70 -8.17 13.82
N TRP A 43 22.59 -7.33 14.35
CA TRP A 43 23.34 -7.62 15.58
C TRP A 43 22.46 -7.63 16.84
N ARG A 44 21.49 -6.70 16.94
CA ARG A 44 20.52 -6.69 18.05
C ARG A 44 19.62 -7.92 18.05
N ARG A 45 19.24 -8.43 16.86
CA ARG A 45 18.49 -9.68 16.73
C ARG A 45 19.29 -10.91 17.17
N ARG A 46 20.62 -10.95 16.98
CA ARG A 46 21.43 -12.11 17.42
C ARG A 46 21.64 -12.18 18.93
N ARG A 47 21.52 -11.08 19.67
CA ARG A 47 21.64 -11.08 21.14
C ARG A 47 20.32 -11.32 21.88
N ALA A 48 19.19 -11.34 21.18
CA ALA A 48 17.87 -11.65 21.76
C ALA A 48 17.45 -13.13 21.57
N VAL A 49 18.27 -13.95 20.91
CA VAL A 49 17.98 -15.37 20.64
C VAL A 49 18.76 -16.26 21.61
N THR A 50 18.39 -16.20 22.88
CA THR A 50 18.44 -17.32 23.81
C THR A 50 17.13 -17.30 24.59
N GLY A 51 16.07 -17.82 23.97
CA GLY A 51 14.75 -17.86 24.58
C GLY A 51 13.62 -17.91 23.55
N THR A 52 13.35 -19.12 23.07
CA THR A 52 12.09 -19.59 22.44
C THR A 52 11.67 -19.00 21.09
N ALA A 53 11.26 -19.91 20.20
CA ALA A 53 11.01 -19.71 18.79
C ALA A 53 9.55 -19.35 18.46
N ALA A 54 9.35 -18.46 17.48
CA ALA A 54 8.44 -18.59 16.34
C ALA A 54 8.52 -17.30 15.49
N ALA A 55 8.60 -17.46 14.16
CA ALA A 55 8.88 -16.41 13.20
C ALA A 55 7.72 -16.21 12.24
N VAL A 56 7.39 -14.96 11.88
CA VAL A 56 6.98 -14.58 10.51
C VAL A 56 7.54 -13.19 10.19
N ALA A 57 8.11 -13.06 8.99
CA ALA A 57 8.95 -11.97 8.54
C ALA A 57 8.18 -10.90 7.76
N LEU A 58 8.41 -9.64 8.12
CA LEU A 58 8.14 -8.46 7.29
C LEU A 58 9.14 -8.42 6.12
N VAL A 59 8.64 -8.39 4.89
CA VAL A 59 9.41 -7.99 3.70
C VAL A 59 8.98 -6.59 3.32
N GLY A 60 9.90 -5.63 3.48
CA GLY A 60 9.87 -4.36 2.77
C GLY A 60 10.90 -4.41 1.64
N LEU A 61 10.58 -3.79 0.50
CA LEU A 61 11.52 -3.45 -0.58
C LEU A 61 10.88 -2.32 -1.41
N VAL A 62 11.32 -1.07 -1.27
CA VAL A 62 12.25 -0.36 -2.17
C VAL A 62 11.96 -0.61 -3.65
N GLY A 63 11.12 0.24 -4.26
CA GLY A 63 10.94 0.32 -5.70
C GLY A 63 11.89 1.36 -6.29
N THR A 64 12.85 0.92 -7.09
CA THR A 64 13.58 1.76 -8.05
C THR A 64 12.83 1.68 -9.38
N GLY A 65 12.17 2.77 -9.77
CA GLY A 65 11.44 2.86 -11.04
C GLY A 65 12.03 3.97 -11.90
N THR A 66 12.74 3.59 -12.95
CA THR A 66 13.19 4.49 -14.01
C THR A 66 11.99 4.96 -14.83
N LEU A 67 11.85 6.29 -14.99
CA LEU A 67 10.87 6.93 -15.86
C LEU A 67 11.29 6.78 -17.35
N PRO A 68 10.43 6.27 -18.25
CA PRO A 68 10.54 6.58 -19.66
C PRO A 68 9.73 7.86 -19.96
N TRP A 69 10.45 8.98 -20.05
CA TRP A 69 10.03 10.17 -20.77
C TRP A 69 10.25 9.94 -22.27
N ASN A 70 9.20 10.10 -23.09
CA ASN A 70 9.23 10.57 -24.50
C ASN A 70 7.79 10.60 -25.07
N GLY A 71 7.30 11.77 -25.53
CA GLY A 71 6.11 11.90 -26.42
C GLY A 71 6.50 11.82 -27.90
N PRO A 72 5.70 12.31 -28.88
CA PRO A 72 4.24 12.36 -29.04
C PRO A 72 3.71 11.49 -30.22
N GLU A 73 2.39 11.31 -30.26
CA GLU A 73 1.46 10.86 -31.33
C GLU A 73 1.84 9.75 -32.35
N ARG A 74 1.02 8.68 -32.36
CA ARG A 74 0.48 8.08 -33.60
C ARG A 74 -0.98 7.64 -33.41
N SER A 75 -1.88 8.30 -34.13
CA SER A 75 -3.24 7.83 -34.39
C SER A 75 -3.19 6.52 -35.18
N GLY A 76 -3.76 5.47 -34.59
CA GLY A 76 -4.04 4.20 -35.23
C GLY A 76 -5.20 3.56 -34.48
N ALA A 77 -6.29 3.26 -35.18
CA ALA A 77 -7.50 2.70 -34.62
C ALA A 77 -7.19 1.46 -33.76
N ALA A 78 -7.34 1.60 -32.44
CA ALA A 78 -7.05 0.54 -31.49
C ALA A 78 -8.31 -0.31 -31.29
N ARG A 79 -8.17 -1.63 -31.52
CA ARG A 79 -8.99 -2.63 -30.84
C ARG A 79 -8.96 -2.30 -29.35
N SER A 80 -10.12 -2.29 -28.69
CA SER A 80 -10.27 -2.00 -27.27
C SER A 80 -9.25 -2.79 -26.46
N ALA A 81 -8.20 -2.11 -26.00
CA ALA A 81 -7.29 -2.67 -25.02
C ALA A 81 -8.08 -2.97 -23.74
N PRO A 82 -7.71 -4.01 -22.97
CA PRO A 82 -8.30 -4.20 -21.65
C PRO A 82 -8.13 -2.92 -20.83
N ALA A 83 -9.24 -2.46 -20.25
CA ALA A 83 -9.27 -1.23 -19.47
C ALA A 83 -8.19 -1.25 -18.38
N SER A 84 -7.44 -0.15 -18.26
CA SER A 84 -6.44 0.04 -17.19
C SER A 84 -7.08 -0.14 -15.80
N GLY A 85 -6.27 -0.46 -14.77
CA GLY A 85 -6.78 -0.57 -13.39
C GLY A 85 -7.54 0.68 -12.95
N ALA A 86 -7.00 1.86 -13.31
CA ALA A 86 -7.66 3.14 -13.11
C ALA A 86 -9.02 3.27 -13.83
N GLU A 87 -9.15 2.83 -15.08
CA GLU A 87 -10.43 2.87 -15.81
C GLU A 87 -11.47 1.93 -15.21
N ARG A 88 -11.05 0.74 -14.76
CA ARG A 88 -11.96 -0.17 -14.05
C ARG A 88 -12.42 0.47 -12.75
N LEU A 89 -11.48 0.98 -11.95
CA LEU A 89 -11.80 1.62 -10.67
C LEU A 89 -12.72 2.83 -10.86
N ALA A 90 -12.49 3.64 -11.89
CA ALA A 90 -13.34 4.79 -12.21
C ALA A 90 -14.81 4.43 -12.46
N ARG A 91 -15.09 3.22 -12.96
CA ARG A 91 -16.47 2.73 -13.15
C ARG A 91 -17.13 2.29 -11.84
N LEU A 92 -16.33 1.90 -10.86
CA LEU A 92 -16.81 1.50 -9.53
C LEU A 92 -17.10 2.72 -8.64
N LEU A 93 -16.36 3.80 -8.85
CA LEU A 93 -16.44 4.98 -8.00
C LEU A 93 -17.60 5.91 -8.40
N PRO A 94 -18.12 6.71 -7.44
CA PRO A 94 -19.13 7.72 -7.72
C PRO A 94 -18.68 8.71 -8.81
N PRO A 95 -19.61 9.27 -9.60
CA PRO A 95 -19.26 10.28 -10.59
C PRO A 95 -18.72 11.57 -9.94
N GLY A 96 -17.88 12.31 -10.67
CA GLY A 96 -17.41 13.63 -10.24
C GLY A 96 -16.24 13.63 -9.26
N ILE A 97 -15.57 12.50 -9.04
CA ILE A 97 -14.39 12.41 -8.17
C ILE A 97 -13.11 12.95 -8.81
N GLY A 98 -13.07 13.07 -10.14
CA GLY A 98 -11.91 13.54 -10.90
C GLY A 98 -11.32 12.49 -11.83
N GLU A 99 -10.21 12.83 -12.49
CA GLU A 99 -9.45 11.91 -13.34
C GLU A 99 -8.58 10.99 -12.46
N ILE A 100 -8.71 9.67 -12.66
CA ILE A 100 -7.95 8.66 -11.91
C ILE A 100 -6.77 8.18 -12.73
N ARG A 101 -5.59 8.16 -12.10
CA ARG A 101 -4.38 7.58 -12.68
C ARG A 101 -3.76 6.61 -11.69
N GLU A 102 -3.41 5.42 -12.17
CA GLU A 102 -2.66 4.46 -11.38
C GLU A 102 -1.19 4.93 -11.28
N VAL A 103 -0.67 4.97 -10.06
CA VAL A 103 0.68 5.51 -9.76
C VAL A 103 1.55 4.54 -8.97
N GLY A 104 0.99 3.40 -8.57
CA GLY A 104 1.73 2.33 -7.91
C GLY A 104 0.84 1.12 -7.67
N ASN A 105 1.49 -0.01 -7.38
CA ASN A 105 0.83 -1.25 -7.00
C ASN A 105 0.96 -1.46 -5.50
N VAL A 106 -0.05 -2.08 -4.90
CA VAL A 106 0.03 -2.66 -3.56
C VAL A 106 -0.12 -4.17 -3.68
N VAL A 107 0.44 -4.90 -2.72
CA VAL A 107 0.27 -6.35 -2.66
C VAL A 107 -1.10 -6.65 -2.06
N GLY A 108 -1.93 -7.39 -2.78
CA GLY A 108 -3.20 -7.91 -2.30
C GLY A 108 -3.77 -8.90 -3.31
N GLU A 109 -4.99 -9.36 -3.05
CA GLU A 109 -5.69 -10.38 -3.84
C GLU A 109 -6.85 -9.82 -4.68
N GLY A 110 -7.15 -8.52 -4.55
CA GLY A 110 -8.30 -7.86 -5.17
C GLY A 110 -8.04 -7.33 -6.59
N PRO A 111 -9.07 -7.25 -7.45
CA PRO A 111 -8.95 -6.80 -8.84
C PRO A 111 -8.67 -5.30 -9.04
N TYR A 112 -8.75 -4.52 -7.94
CA TYR A 112 -8.53 -3.08 -7.88
C TYR A 112 -7.38 -2.70 -6.94
N ASP A 113 -6.54 -3.65 -6.54
CA ASP A 113 -5.43 -3.36 -5.64
C ASP A 113 -4.44 -2.41 -6.31
N GLY A 114 -4.24 -1.25 -5.69
CA GLY A 114 -3.34 -0.24 -6.22
C GLY A 114 -3.32 1.06 -5.44
N LEU A 115 -2.37 1.91 -5.83
CA LEU A 115 -2.29 3.31 -5.44
C LEU A 115 -2.67 4.17 -6.65
N TYR A 116 -3.67 5.01 -6.47
CA TYR A 116 -4.23 5.85 -7.51
C TYR A 116 -4.13 7.33 -7.12
N ALA A 117 -3.71 8.17 -8.06
CA ALA A 117 -3.82 9.60 -7.97
C ALA A 117 -5.14 10.07 -8.58
N VAL A 118 -5.84 10.98 -7.90
CA VAL A 118 -7.11 11.56 -8.34
C VAL A 118 -6.88 13.06 -8.59
N HIS A 119 -7.00 13.48 -9.85
CA HIS A 119 -6.82 14.86 -10.26
C HIS A 119 -8.19 15.54 -10.35
N LYS A 120 -8.37 16.62 -9.58
CA LYS A 120 -9.62 17.37 -9.53
C LYS A 120 -9.34 18.82 -9.20
N ASP A 121 -9.94 19.73 -9.97
CA ASP A 121 -9.88 21.18 -9.75
C ASP A 121 -8.43 21.72 -9.56
N GLY A 122 -7.47 21.15 -10.28
CA GLY A 122 -6.05 21.51 -10.22
C GLY A 122 -5.27 20.95 -9.03
N GLY A 123 -5.92 20.17 -8.15
CA GLY A 123 -5.29 19.45 -7.05
C GLY A 123 -5.21 17.94 -7.29
N VAL A 124 -4.43 17.27 -6.43
CA VAL A 124 -4.18 15.83 -6.47
C VAL A 124 -4.48 15.20 -5.11
N GLY A 125 -5.46 14.30 -5.09
CA GLY A 125 -5.74 13.37 -4.00
C GLY A 125 -5.21 11.99 -4.31
N TYR A 126 -5.32 11.07 -3.35
CA TYR A 126 -4.90 9.69 -3.54
C TYR A 126 -5.93 8.72 -3.00
N LEU A 127 -6.07 7.59 -3.68
CA LEU A 127 -6.79 6.40 -3.23
C LEU A 127 -5.79 5.25 -3.09
N ASN A 128 -5.85 4.54 -1.96
CA ASN A 128 -5.23 3.24 -1.79
C ASN A 128 -6.35 2.21 -1.61
N VAL A 129 -6.39 1.21 -2.47
CA VAL A 129 -7.33 0.09 -2.42
C VAL A 129 -6.51 -1.18 -2.21
N GLN A 130 -6.88 -1.96 -1.20
CA GLN A 130 -6.17 -3.19 -0.85
C GLN A 130 -7.13 -4.26 -0.33
N VAL A 131 -7.02 -5.48 -0.84
CA VAL A 131 -7.73 -6.66 -0.31
C VAL A 131 -6.73 -7.69 0.20
N LEU A 132 -6.92 -8.11 1.45
CA LEU A 132 -6.03 -9.03 2.15
C LEU A 132 -6.80 -10.28 2.60
N PRO A 133 -6.21 -11.49 2.50
CA PRO A 133 -6.79 -12.71 3.07
C PRO A 133 -6.66 -12.69 4.60
N SER A 134 -7.55 -11.96 5.26
CA SER A 134 -7.48 -11.66 6.69
C SER A 134 -8.88 -11.56 7.28
N ARG A 135 -8.98 -11.81 8.57
CA ARG A 135 -10.22 -11.74 9.35
C ARG A 135 -10.13 -10.67 10.41
N ARG A 136 -11.27 -10.34 11.01
CA ARG A 136 -11.35 -9.34 12.07
C ARG A 136 -10.38 -9.62 13.21
N GLU A 137 -10.21 -10.88 13.59
CA GLU A 137 -9.38 -11.31 14.72
C GLU A 137 -7.88 -11.06 14.48
N ASP A 138 -7.45 -10.91 13.22
CA ASP A 138 -6.07 -10.59 12.88
C ASP A 138 -5.73 -9.10 13.13
N TRP A 139 -6.75 -8.27 13.41
CA TRP A 139 -6.65 -6.82 13.59
C TRP A 139 -7.13 -6.41 14.98
N PRO A 140 -6.32 -6.68 16.03
CA PRO A 140 -6.72 -6.39 17.39
C PRO A 140 -6.90 -4.89 17.61
N VAL A 141 -7.98 -4.54 18.29
CA VAL A 141 -8.24 -3.18 18.78
C VAL A 141 -7.65 -3.06 20.18
N ALA A 142 -6.87 -2.01 20.44
CA ALA A 142 -6.40 -1.75 21.80
C ALA A 142 -7.59 -1.49 22.74
N ALA A 143 -7.47 -1.84 24.01
CA ALA A 143 -8.60 -1.82 24.96
C ALA A 143 -9.25 -0.44 25.15
N ASP A 144 -8.55 0.63 24.75
CA ASP A 144 -8.95 2.03 24.80
C ASP A 144 -9.19 2.66 23.41
N GLU A 145 -9.09 1.88 22.33
CA GLU A 145 -9.34 2.32 20.96
C GLU A 145 -10.68 1.77 20.43
N GLY A 146 -11.32 2.52 19.53
CA GLY A 146 -12.56 2.08 18.88
C GLY A 146 -12.34 1.29 17.59
N CYS A 147 -11.13 1.37 17.00
CA CYS A 147 -10.78 0.74 15.73
C CYS A 147 -9.37 0.17 15.81
N SER A 148 -9.08 -0.80 14.95
CA SER A 148 -7.72 -1.29 14.75
C SER A 148 -6.85 -0.20 14.11
N SER A 149 -6.03 0.49 14.91
CA SER A 149 -5.13 1.52 14.41
C SER A 149 -3.87 0.93 13.77
N ASP A 150 -3.54 1.40 12.57
CA ASP A 150 -2.26 1.07 11.91
C ASP A 150 -1.09 1.90 12.44
N VAL A 151 -1.37 3.00 13.17
CA VAL A 151 -0.36 3.95 13.65
C VAL A 151 -0.67 4.34 15.11
N PRO A 152 0.13 3.86 16.07
CA PRO A 152 -0.02 4.28 17.47
C PRO A 152 0.07 5.80 17.61
N GLY A 153 -0.91 6.40 18.29
CA GLY A 153 -0.91 7.84 18.64
C GLY A 153 -1.50 8.79 17.58
N THR A 154 -2.06 8.31 16.48
CA THR A 154 -2.84 9.18 15.58
C THR A 154 -4.25 9.41 16.14
N SER A 155 -4.55 10.65 16.52
CA SER A 155 -5.90 11.05 16.91
C SER A 155 -6.80 11.12 15.67
N ALA A 156 -7.31 9.98 15.24
CA ALA A 156 -8.34 9.90 14.21
C ALA A 156 -9.68 9.56 14.86
N ALA A 157 -10.76 10.22 14.43
CA ALA A 157 -12.09 9.81 14.80
C ALA A 157 -12.36 8.44 14.17
N CYS A 158 -12.79 7.49 14.98
CA CYS A 158 -13.06 6.13 14.54
C CYS A 158 -14.50 5.75 14.87
N VAL A 159 -15.14 5.04 13.95
CA VAL A 159 -16.46 4.44 14.12
C VAL A 159 -16.41 2.99 13.65
N SER A 160 -16.77 2.06 14.54
CA SER A 160 -16.97 0.65 14.21
C SER A 160 -18.46 0.33 14.12
N GLU A 161 -18.84 -0.52 13.17
CA GLU A 161 -20.23 -0.90 12.90
C GLU A 161 -20.31 -2.35 12.42
N THR A 162 -21.31 -3.09 12.90
CA THR A 162 -21.68 -4.40 12.34
C THR A 162 -22.78 -4.21 11.30
N LEU A 163 -22.55 -4.69 10.09
CA LEU A 163 -23.50 -4.64 8.98
C LEU A 163 -24.58 -5.73 9.11
N PRO A 164 -25.75 -5.60 8.44
CA PRO A 164 -26.85 -6.58 8.54
C PRO A 164 -26.48 -8.01 8.12
N ASN A 165 -25.44 -8.18 7.30
CA ASN A 165 -24.92 -9.47 6.86
C ASN A 165 -23.91 -10.10 7.85
N GLY A 166 -23.59 -9.41 8.95
CA GLY A 166 -22.64 -9.83 9.97
C GLY A 166 -21.19 -9.41 9.69
N ASP A 167 -20.91 -8.74 8.56
CA ASP A 167 -19.59 -8.17 8.31
C ASP A 167 -19.34 -6.97 9.24
N GLU A 168 -18.08 -6.71 9.55
CA GLU A 168 -17.68 -5.58 10.40
C GLU A 168 -17.02 -4.48 9.56
N ARG A 169 -17.37 -3.22 9.83
CA ARG A 169 -16.81 -2.06 9.15
C ARG A 169 -16.22 -1.08 10.14
N GLU A 170 -14.98 -0.69 9.90
CA GLU A 170 -14.29 0.39 10.62
C GLU A 170 -14.11 1.60 9.70
N SER A 171 -14.55 2.77 10.14
CA SER A 171 -14.35 4.05 9.45
C SER A 171 -13.46 4.95 10.30
N THR A 172 -12.40 5.47 9.69
CA THR A 172 -11.43 6.35 10.35
C THR A 172 -11.29 7.65 9.59
N GLU A 173 -11.32 8.79 10.28
CA GLU A 173 -11.14 10.12 9.70
C GLU A 173 -10.11 10.94 10.48
N SER A 174 -9.21 11.60 9.75
CA SER A 174 -8.23 12.53 10.29
C SER A 174 -8.35 13.87 9.58
N THR A 175 -8.36 14.95 10.37
CA THR A 175 -8.52 16.32 9.88
C THR A 175 -7.19 16.98 9.51
N ARG A 176 -6.08 16.61 10.16
CA ARG A 176 -4.71 17.01 9.81
C ARG A 176 -3.72 16.26 10.69
N GLU A 177 -2.62 15.77 10.12
CA GLU A 177 -1.54 15.17 10.90
C GLU A 177 -0.23 15.88 10.56
N SER A 178 0.37 16.56 11.53
CA SER A 178 1.76 17.03 11.42
C SER A 178 2.67 15.88 11.81
N ARG A 179 3.41 15.31 10.84
CA ARG A 179 4.44 14.31 11.16
C ARG A 179 5.70 14.99 11.66
N GLY A 180 6.40 14.33 12.58
CA GLY A 180 7.64 14.82 13.19
C GLY A 180 8.80 15.03 12.22
N ASP A 181 8.66 14.64 10.94
CA ASP A 181 9.62 14.84 9.86
C ASP A 181 9.37 16.14 9.06
N GLY A 182 8.42 16.98 9.49
CA GLY A 182 8.04 18.22 8.82
C GLY A 182 7.02 18.02 7.68
N THR A 183 6.62 16.78 7.39
CA THR A 183 5.56 16.49 6.42
C THR A 183 4.20 16.69 7.07
N THR A 184 3.39 17.60 6.54
CA THR A 184 2.00 17.72 6.98
C THR A 184 1.11 16.88 6.08
N SER A 185 0.51 15.83 6.65
CA SER A 185 -0.55 15.07 6.00
C SER A 185 -1.82 15.92 6.01
N ARG A 186 -2.40 16.13 4.83
CA ARG A 186 -3.74 16.71 4.67
C ARG A 186 -4.81 15.73 5.19
N PRO A 187 -6.08 16.15 5.31
CA PRO A 187 -7.15 15.26 5.73
C PRO A 187 -7.14 13.93 4.96
N TRP A 188 -7.50 12.87 5.65
CA TRP A 188 -7.69 11.56 5.03
C TRP A 188 -8.80 10.80 5.74
N ARG A 189 -9.40 9.88 4.98
CA ARG A 189 -10.41 8.95 5.45
C ARG A 189 -10.00 7.54 5.05
N SER A 190 -10.33 6.57 5.87
CA SER A 190 -10.24 5.16 5.49
C SER A 190 -11.48 4.42 5.93
N VAL A 191 -11.84 3.41 5.15
CA VAL A 191 -12.81 2.42 5.56
C VAL A 191 -12.20 1.05 5.37
N ARG A 192 -12.34 0.21 6.38
CA ARG A 192 -11.96 -1.21 6.37
C ARG A 192 -13.23 -2.03 6.55
N LEU A 193 -13.45 -3.01 5.69
CA LEU A 193 -14.53 -3.98 5.76
C LEU A 193 -13.93 -5.36 6.00
N PHE A 194 -14.37 -6.02 7.06
CA PHE A 194 -14.02 -7.39 7.40
C PHE A 194 -15.15 -8.30 6.99
N THR A 195 -14.86 -9.16 6.03
CA THR A 195 -15.77 -10.17 5.50
C THR A 195 -15.31 -11.57 5.94
N LYS A 196 -16.03 -12.60 5.49
CA LYS A 196 -15.63 -14.01 5.71
C LYS A 196 -14.39 -14.35 4.87
N GLY A 197 -13.22 -14.05 5.44
CA GLY A 197 -11.91 -14.46 4.90
C GLY A 197 -11.11 -13.35 4.24
N TYR A 198 -11.69 -12.16 4.06
CA TYR A 198 -11.00 -11.01 3.51
C TYR A 198 -11.21 -9.73 4.33
N ALA A 199 -10.17 -8.91 4.39
CA ALA A 199 -10.25 -7.51 4.79
C ALA A 199 -10.08 -6.63 3.56
N VAL A 200 -11.06 -5.80 3.26
CA VAL A 200 -11.04 -4.79 2.19
C VAL A 200 -10.73 -3.45 2.82
N MET A 201 -9.70 -2.75 2.35
CA MET A 201 -9.30 -1.45 2.85
C MET A 201 -9.29 -0.43 1.72
N ILE A 202 -9.96 0.69 1.93
CA ILE A 202 -9.91 1.85 1.04
C ILE A 202 -9.51 3.07 1.86
N ARG A 203 -8.44 3.75 1.44
CA ARG A 203 -8.00 5.02 2.03
C ARG A 203 -8.04 6.13 0.99
N ALA A 204 -8.72 7.22 1.30
CA ALA A 204 -8.75 8.43 0.49
C ALA A 204 -8.06 9.58 1.24
N GLY A 205 -7.06 10.20 0.62
CA GLY A 205 -6.34 11.34 1.19
C GLY A 205 -6.35 12.55 0.27
N SER A 206 -6.40 13.76 0.81
CA SER A 206 -6.33 15.01 0.02
C SER A 206 -4.91 15.32 -0.51
N GLY A 207 -4.00 14.34 -0.50
CA GLY A 207 -2.60 14.51 -0.89
C GLY A 207 -1.68 14.94 0.24
N PHE A 208 -0.44 15.24 -0.11
CA PHE A 208 0.60 15.66 0.82
C PHE A 208 1.46 16.74 0.17
N ALA A 209 2.02 17.61 1.00
CA ALA A 209 3.02 18.58 0.56
C ALA A 209 4.41 17.94 0.66
N GLY A 210 5.19 17.95 -0.43
CA GLY A 210 6.56 17.46 -0.42
C GLY A 210 7.14 17.26 -1.81
N ARG A 211 8.46 16.97 -1.87
CA ARG A 211 9.22 16.82 -3.12
C ARG A 211 8.71 15.72 -4.07
N TRP A 212 7.87 14.83 -3.57
CA TRP A 212 7.30 13.70 -4.31
C TRP A 212 5.81 13.89 -4.63
N GLY A 213 5.22 15.04 -4.30
CA GLY A 213 3.84 15.34 -4.64
C GLY A 213 3.68 15.53 -6.14
N LEU A 214 2.62 14.96 -6.72
CA LEU A 214 2.28 15.12 -8.14
C LEU A 214 1.61 16.47 -8.46
N GLY A 215 1.39 17.31 -7.44
CA GLY A 215 0.77 18.62 -7.56
C GLY A 215 0.33 19.15 -6.19
N PRO A 216 -0.39 20.29 -6.16
CA PRO A 216 -1.06 20.77 -4.96
C PRO A 216 -2.02 19.69 -4.44
N GLY A 217 -2.09 19.49 -3.12
CA GLY A 217 -3.10 18.60 -2.54
C GLY A 217 -4.51 19.18 -2.69
N LEU A 218 -5.52 18.32 -2.79
CA LEU A 218 -6.93 18.72 -2.70
C LEU A 218 -7.25 19.35 -1.33
N ASP A 219 -8.32 20.15 -1.27
CA ASP A 219 -8.81 20.71 -0.01
C ASP A 219 -9.50 19.65 0.86
N ALA A 220 -10.13 18.65 0.22
CA ALA A 220 -10.77 17.51 0.88
C ALA A 220 -10.39 16.20 0.18
N PRO A 221 -10.54 15.04 0.86
CA PRO A 221 -10.33 13.74 0.23
C PRO A 221 -11.24 13.56 -0.99
N PRO A 222 -10.81 12.81 -2.02
CA PRO A 222 -11.57 12.64 -3.26
C PRO A 222 -12.91 11.92 -3.09
N LEU A 223 -13.10 11.22 -1.95
CA LEU A 223 -14.35 10.57 -1.58
C LEU A 223 -14.86 11.10 -0.23
N THR A 224 -16.17 11.28 -0.12
CA THR A 224 -16.83 11.55 1.16
C THR A 224 -16.83 10.30 2.04
N ALA A 225 -17.13 10.47 3.34
CA ALA A 225 -17.25 9.35 4.27
C ALA A 225 -18.34 8.35 3.83
N GLU A 226 -19.48 8.86 3.36
CA GLU A 226 -20.59 8.04 2.83
C GLU A 226 -20.18 7.30 1.56
N GLN A 227 -19.57 7.98 0.60
CA GLN A 227 -19.09 7.35 -0.63
C GLN A 227 -18.07 6.23 -0.37
N LEU A 228 -17.16 6.41 0.58
CA LEU A 228 -16.22 5.34 0.97
C LEU A 228 -16.93 4.14 1.60
N ARG A 229 -17.93 4.40 2.44
CA ARG A 229 -18.74 3.36 3.09
C ARG A 229 -19.55 2.54 2.09
N ASP A 230 -20.01 3.17 1.01
CA ASP A 230 -20.73 2.48 -0.06
C ASP A 230 -19.76 1.68 -0.93
N VAL A 231 -18.69 2.31 -1.40
CA VAL A 231 -17.71 1.66 -2.30
C VAL A 231 -17.08 0.44 -1.66
N VAL A 232 -16.69 0.49 -0.37
CA VAL A 232 -16.01 -0.64 0.29
C VAL A 232 -16.87 -1.91 0.32
N THR A 233 -18.20 -1.77 0.23
CA THR A 233 -19.15 -2.89 0.25
C THR A 233 -19.43 -3.45 -1.14
N ALA A 234 -18.83 -2.89 -2.18
CA ALA A 234 -19.02 -3.35 -3.53
C ALA A 234 -18.41 -4.75 -3.72
N PRO A 235 -19.21 -5.76 -4.14
CA PRO A 235 -18.74 -7.13 -4.28
C PRO A 235 -17.63 -7.27 -5.34
N GLU A 236 -17.56 -6.35 -6.30
CA GLU A 236 -16.53 -6.30 -7.33
C GLU A 236 -15.13 -6.11 -6.75
N LEU A 237 -14.98 -5.62 -5.51
CA LEU A 237 -13.68 -5.46 -4.85
C LEU A 237 -13.06 -6.79 -4.43
N LEU A 238 -13.85 -7.86 -4.29
CA LEU A 238 -13.35 -9.15 -3.82
C LEU A 238 -12.80 -10.02 -4.98
N PRO A 239 -11.90 -10.99 -4.69
CA PRO A 239 -11.32 -11.88 -5.69
C PRO A 239 -12.31 -12.87 -6.32
#